data_AF-A0A521HNE8-F1
#
_entry.id   AF-A0A521HNE8-F1
#
_cell.length_a   1.000
_cell.length_b   1.000
_cell.length_c   1.000
_cell.angle_alpha   90.00
_cell.angle_beta   90.00
_cell.angle_gamma   90.00
#
_symmetry.space_group_name_H-M   'P 1'
#
loop_
_entity.id
_entity.type
_entity.pdbx_description
1 polymer ?
#
loop_
_entity_poly.entity_id
_entity_poly.type
_entity_poly.pdbx_seq_one_letter_code
_entity_poly.pdbx_strand_id
1 'polypeptide(L)'
;MTSADIPLSFLLSGEFRDKYPHRLVARFPHVARQLDLLWNDGAAVAAYFSELMVSSRPQRQGFPPEVAAEIMALSMAYDRIGAIKPMLERQASVAAAVVDPWEHERAIRELERLGIAMTLPNFLRAIESGDEALCRLFIHAGFDVNARDAREWTPLMVAAFSGKETVAFELIRYGADIHVADLAGYTPLHWAAYQGYRKVVELLLVKGLPADIPSRAGITPMVQAAARGHPDVVKALLKARANPNVAARDGSTPLLKAVANGHLDVIELLLQAGASIDVAMKDGKTLREIARHAKNPAIAARIARAAHAPARGAGSPWLQDAGRLR
;
A
#
# COMPACT_ATOMS: atom_id res chain seq x y z
N MET A 1 -5.73 -12.97 17.11
CA MET A 1 -4.64 -13.60 17.90
C MET A 1 -3.82 -14.47 16.96
N THR A 2 -2.81 -13.88 16.31
CA THR A 2 -1.84 -14.62 15.48
C THR A 2 -0.84 -15.33 16.41
N SER A 3 -0.69 -16.62 16.20
CA SER A 3 -0.24 -17.61 17.17
C SER A 3 1.28 -17.74 17.35
N ALA A 4 2.05 -16.67 17.14
CA ALA A 4 3.51 -16.75 17.11
C ALA A 4 4.19 -16.24 18.38
N ASP A 5 3.58 -15.33 19.15
CA ASP A 5 4.15 -14.80 20.39
C ASP A 5 3.18 -15.03 21.53
N ILE A 6 3.03 -16.30 21.90
CA ILE A 6 2.49 -16.63 23.21
C ILE A 6 3.71 -16.91 24.09
N PRO A 7 4.24 -15.90 24.81
CA PRO A 7 5.28 -16.16 25.79
C PRO A 7 4.74 -17.13 26.84
N LEU A 8 5.60 -17.91 27.50
CA LEU A 8 5.17 -18.86 28.52
C LEU A 8 4.29 -18.17 29.59
N SER A 9 4.53 -16.87 29.82
CA SER A 9 3.71 -15.98 30.65
C SER A 9 2.26 -15.86 30.22
N PHE A 10 1.96 -15.93 28.92
CA PHE A 10 0.60 -15.86 28.37
C PHE A 10 -0.13 -17.20 28.49
N LEU A 11 0.55 -18.34 28.37
CA LEU A 11 -0.01 -19.64 28.77
C LEU A 11 -0.30 -19.71 30.29
N LEU A 12 0.41 -18.90 31.07
CA LEU A 12 0.24 -18.78 32.53
C LEU A 12 -0.80 -17.73 32.96
N SER A 13 -1.33 -16.92 32.03
CA SER A 13 -2.28 -15.83 32.33
C SER A 13 -3.44 -15.80 31.32
N GLY A 14 -4.52 -16.52 31.63
CA GLY A 14 -5.76 -16.57 30.83
C GLY A 14 -6.60 -17.80 31.18
N GLU A 15 -7.59 -18.18 30.36
CA GLU A 15 -8.44 -19.38 30.56
C GLU A 15 -7.68 -20.73 30.64
N PHE A 16 -6.39 -20.75 30.30
CA PHE A 16 -5.51 -21.92 30.44
C PHE A 16 -4.81 -22.03 31.79
N ARG A 17 -4.83 -20.94 32.58
CA ARG A 17 -4.27 -20.81 33.93
C ARG A 17 -4.77 -21.94 34.85
N ASP A 18 -6.06 -22.25 34.76
CA ASP A 18 -6.70 -23.27 35.60
C ASP A 18 -6.47 -24.71 35.13
N LYS A 19 -5.95 -24.93 33.91
CA LYS A 19 -5.76 -26.28 33.35
C LYS A 19 -4.34 -26.82 33.51
N TYR A 20 -3.29 -26.01 33.27
CA TYR A 20 -1.85 -26.32 33.46
C TYR A 20 -1.06 -24.99 33.35
N PRO A 21 0.12 -24.71 33.95
CA PRO A 21 1.07 -25.48 34.77
C PRO A 21 1.52 -24.67 36.02
N HIS A 22 0.61 -24.36 36.95
CA HIS A 22 0.96 -23.57 38.14
C HIS A 22 2.02 -24.20 39.04
N ARG A 23 2.14 -25.54 38.99
CA ARG A 23 3.04 -26.29 39.87
C ARG A 23 4.47 -26.37 39.32
N LEU A 24 4.65 -26.41 38.01
CA LEU A 24 5.98 -26.51 37.39
C LEU A 24 6.82 -25.25 37.64
N VAL A 25 6.23 -24.07 37.44
CA VAL A 25 6.90 -22.77 37.65
C VAL A 25 7.19 -22.51 39.13
N ALA A 26 6.24 -22.86 40.01
CA ALA A 26 6.39 -22.68 41.45
C ALA A 26 7.43 -23.64 42.07
N ARG A 27 7.52 -24.88 41.56
CA ARG A 27 8.35 -25.95 42.16
C ARG A 27 9.71 -26.12 41.48
N PHE A 28 9.83 -25.79 40.20
CA PHE A 28 11.05 -25.93 39.41
C PHE A 28 11.34 -24.71 38.53
N PRO A 29 11.62 -23.54 39.14
CA PRO A 29 11.82 -22.27 38.42
C PRO A 29 13.06 -22.25 37.52
N HIS A 30 13.96 -23.24 37.64
CA HIS A 30 15.09 -23.39 36.73
C HIS A 30 14.68 -24.05 35.40
N VAL A 31 13.72 -24.97 35.42
CA VAL A 31 13.19 -25.61 34.20
C VAL A 31 12.39 -24.60 33.38
N ALA A 32 11.54 -23.82 34.06
CA ALA A 32 10.77 -22.75 33.41
C ALA A 32 11.67 -21.70 32.74
N ARG A 33 12.75 -21.26 33.43
CA ARG A 33 13.72 -20.32 32.85
C ARG A 33 14.45 -20.90 31.64
N GLN A 34 14.83 -22.17 31.69
CA GLN A 34 15.53 -22.79 30.58
C GLN A 34 14.62 -22.99 29.36
N LEU A 35 13.34 -23.33 29.57
CA LEU A 35 12.35 -23.41 28.49
C LEU A 35 12.09 -22.06 27.85
N ASP A 36 12.04 -20.98 28.64
CA ASP A 36 11.86 -19.61 28.16
C ASP A 36 13.03 -19.16 27.27
N LEU A 37 14.27 -19.52 27.64
CA LEU A 37 15.47 -19.24 26.82
C LEU A 37 15.50 -20.02 25.51
N LEU A 38 15.00 -21.26 25.51
CA LEU A 38 15.07 -22.15 24.36
C LEU A 38 13.84 -22.03 23.46
N TRP A 39 12.77 -21.35 23.88
CA TRP A 39 11.44 -21.37 23.27
C TRP A 39 11.40 -21.12 21.75
N ASN A 40 12.31 -20.29 21.25
CA ASN A 40 12.39 -19.92 19.83
C ASN A 40 13.14 -20.96 18.97
N ASP A 41 13.85 -21.91 19.58
CA ASP A 41 14.56 -23.00 18.92
C ASP A 41 13.90 -24.35 19.26
N GLY A 42 13.06 -24.82 18.33
CA GLY A 42 12.31 -26.05 18.56
C GLY A 42 13.12 -27.33 18.64
N ALA A 43 14.29 -27.36 18.00
CA ALA A 43 15.21 -28.49 18.12
C ALA A 43 15.84 -28.52 19.52
N ALA A 44 16.20 -27.34 20.05
CA ALA A 44 16.75 -27.22 21.40
C ALA A 44 15.70 -27.51 22.48
N VAL A 45 14.45 -27.10 22.30
CA VAL A 45 13.33 -27.43 23.20
C VAL A 45 13.07 -28.93 23.21
N ALA A 46 13.00 -29.58 22.04
CA ALA A 46 12.80 -31.02 21.94
C ALA A 46 13.97 -31.83 22.55
N ALA A 47 15.21 -31.38 22.35
CA ALA A 47 16.39 -31.98 22.97
C ALA A 47 16.38 -31.82 24.49
N TYR A 48 15.98 -30.65 25.00
CA TYR A 48 15.88 -30.38 26.43
C TYR A 48 14.78 -31.23 27.11
N PHE A 49 13.62 -31.39 26.48
CA PHE A 49 12.59 -32.30 26.95
C PHE A 49 13.04 -33.76 26.92
N SER A 50 13.75 -34.17 25.89
CA SER A 50 14.34 -35.51 25.81
C SER A 50 15.34 -35.75 26.94
N GLU A 51 16.19 -34.76 27.26
CA GLU A 51 17.15 -34.85 28.37
C GLU A 51 16.46 -34.91 29.75
N LEU A 52 15.40 -34.11 29.95
CA LEU A 52 14.56 -34.15 31.16
C LEU A 52 13.92 -35.52 31.36
N MET A 53 13.45 -36.16 30.29
CA MET A 53 12.78 -37.47 30.32
C MET A 53 13.74 -38.65 30.39
N VAL A 54 14.96 -38.52 29.83
CA VAL A 54 15.97 -39.58 29.77
C VAL A 54 16.86 -39.61 31.03
N SER A 55 16.91 -38.53 31.83
CA SER A 55 17.81 -38.43 32.99
C SER A 55 17.46 -39.39 34.15
N SER A 56 17.81 -40.67 33.98
CA SER A 56 18.04 -41.62 35.05
C SER A 56 19.40 -41.33 35.71
N ARG A 57 19.63 -40.09 36.17
CA ARG A 57 20.87 -39.75 36.89
C ARG A 57 20.69 -40.08 38.38
N PRO A 58 21.57 -40.88 39.02
CA PRO A 58 21.32 -41.48 40.34
C PRO A 58 21.21 -40.51 41.55
N GLN A 59 21.33 -39.19 41.35
CA GLN A 59 21.43 -38.19 42.42
C GLN A 59 20.46 -37.02 42.32
N ARG A 60 19.45 -37.10 41.44
CA ARG A 60 18.26 -36.24 41.52
C ARG A 60 17.07 -37.17 41.63
N GLN A 61 16.30 -37.06 42.70
CA GLN A 61 15.00 -37.72 42.80
C GLN A 61 14.25 -37.43 41.49
N GLY A 62 13.89 -38.48 40.76
CA GLY A 62 13.12 -38.36 39.53
C GLY A 62 11.89 -37.48 39.80
N PHE A 63 11.46 -36.75 38.76
CA PHE A 63 10.26 -35.94 38.89
C PHE A 63 9.09 -36.83 39.36
N PRO A 64 8.27 -36.37 40.33
CA PRO A 64 7.06 -37.08 40.72
C PRO A 64 6.24 -37.47 39.49
N PRO A 65 5.55 -38.61 39.48
CA PRO A 65 4.81 -39.10 38.30
C PRO A 65 3.80 -38.09 37.75
N GLU A 66 3.26 -37.22 38.61
CA GLU A 66 2.38 -36.12 38.21
C GLU A 66 3.10 -35.06 37.36
N VAL A 67 4.38 -34.80 37.66
CA VAL A 67 5.22 -33.83 36.94
C VAL A 67 5.71 -34.41 35.62
N ALA A 68 6.00 -35.71 35.55
CA ALA A 68 6.32 -36.39 34.29
C ALA A 68 5.13 -36.36 33.30
N ALA A 69 3.90 -36.53 33.81
CA ALA A 69 2.68 -36.39 33.02
C ALA A 69 2.46 -34.96 32.50
N GLU A 70 2.75 -33.94 33.32
CA GLU A 70 2.69 -32.53 32.91
C GLU A 70 3.74 -32.18 31.84
N ILE A 71 4.98 -32.69 31.98
CA ILE A 71 6.05 -32.52 30.99
C ILE A 71 5.70 -33.21 29.67
N MET A 72 5.12 -34.41 29.72
CA MET A 72 4.63 -35.11 28.53
C MET A 72 3.48 -34.36 27.84
N ALA A 73 2.53 -33.80 28.60
CA ALA A 73 1.43 -32.99 28.04
C ALA A 73 1.96 -31.72 27.34
N LEU A 74 2.96 -31.07 27.92
CA LEU A 74 3.66 -29.92 27.32
C LEU A 74 4.40 -30.30 26.03
N SER A 75 5.11 -31.43 26.01
CA SER A 75 5.77 -31.94 24.80
C SER A 75 4.78 -32.29 23.69
N MET A 76 3.66 -32.93 24.02
CA MET A 76 2.62 -33.28 23.05
C MET A 76 1.89 -32.05 22.50
N ALA A 77 1.70 -31.01 23.32
CA ALA A 77 1.18 -29.72 22.88
C ALA A 77 2.18 -29.02 21.94
N TYR A 78 3.48 -29.10 22.25
CA TYR A 78 4.54 -28.55 21.43
C TYR A 78 4.59 -29.20 20.04
N ASP A 79 4.53 -30.54 19.94
CA ASP A 79 4.53 -31.24 18.64
C ASP A 79 3.31 -30.90 17.78
N ARG A 80 2.13 -30.69 18.39
CA ARG A 80 0.94 -30.21 17.66
C ARG A 80 1.08 -28.78 17.18
N ILE A 81 1.68 -27.89 17.97
CA ILE A 81 1.91 -26.48 17.61
C ILE A 81 3.03 -26.36 16.56
N GLY A 82 4.07 -27.18 16.66
CA GLY A 82 5.18 -27.26 15.71
C GLY A 82 4.77 -27.79 14.33
N ALA A 83 3.71 -28.59 14.24
CA ALA A 83 3.12 -29.02 12.97
C ALA A 83 2.21 -27.94 12.33
N ILE A 84 1.63 -27.07 13.15
CA ILE A 84 0.71 -26.00 12.73
C ILE A 84 1.49 -24.75 12.29
N LYS A 85 2.65 -24.45 12.91
CA LYS A 85 3.49 -23.29 12.61
C LYS A 85 3.95 -23.21 11.14
N PRO A 86 4.47 -24.27 10.48
CA PRO A 86 4.85 -24.23 9.06
C PRO A 86 3.65 -24.10 8.11
N MET A 87 2.49 -24.61 8.52
CA MET A 87 1.24 -24.54 7.74
C MET A 87 0.62 -23.13 7.81
N LEU A 88 0.68 -22.50 8.99
CA LEU A 88 0.32 -21.10 9.19
C LEU A 88 1.34 -20.13 8.58
N GLU A 89 2.64 -20.41 8.62
CA GLU A 89 3.68 -19.56 8.00
C GLU A 89 3.54 -19.50 6.47
N ARG A 90 3.16 -20.61 5.82
CA ARG A 90 2.83 -20.62 4.38
C ARG A 90 1.57 -19.82 4.04
N GLN A 91 0.59 -19.75 4.94
CA GLN A 91 -0.63 -18.98 4.75
C GLN A 91 -0.50 -17.51 5.20
N ALA A 92 0.35 -17.23 6.20
CA ALA A 92 0.61 -15.91 6.78
C ALA A 92 1.64 -15.09 5.98
N SER A 93 2.56 -15.75 5.25
CA SER A 93 3.51 -15.09 4.34
C SER A 93 2.84 -14.25 3.24
N VAL A 94 1.54 -14.44 3.00
CA VAL A 94 0.80 -13.71 1.95
C VAL A 94 -0.09 -12.60 2.54
N ALA A 95 -0.34 -12.54 3.85
CA ALA A 95 -1.39 -11.68 4.43
C ALA A 95 -0.98 -10.76 5.60
N ALA A 96 0.13 -11.01 6.31
CA ALA A 96 0.42 -10.34 7.60
C ALA A 96 1.63 -9.39 7.57
N ALA A 97 1.57 -8.34 6.75
CA ALA A 97 2.52 -7.24 6.86
C ALA A 97 2.21 -6.38 8.11
N VAL A 98 2.87 -6.73 9.22
CA VAL A 98 3.44 -5.83 10.24
C VAL A 98 2.49 -4.86 10.96
N VAL A 99 1.86 -5.29 12.06
CA VAL A 99 1.56 -4.38 13.19
C VAL A 99 2.08 -5.05 14.45
N ASP A 100 3.04 -4.43 15.14
CA ASP A 100 3.51 -4.88 16.45
C ASP A 100 2.34 -4.77 17.46
N PRO A 101 1.96 -5.84 18.19
CA PRO A 101 0.88 -5.80 19.18
C PRO A 101 1.03 -4.68 20.21
N TRP A 102 2.26 -4.30 20.57
CA TRP A 102 2.54 -3.19 21.48
C TRP A 102 2.24 -1.83 20.84
N GLU A 103 2.54 -1.66 19.55
CA GLU A 103 2.20 -0.44 18.80
C GLU A 103 0.68 -0.29 18.62
N HIS A 104 -0.03 -1.40 18.43
CA HIS A 104 -1.48 -1.41 18.30
C HIS A 104 -2.19 -0.87 19.55
N GLU A 105 -1.91 -1.46 20.72
CA GLU A 105 -2.53 -1.01 21.97
C GLU A 105 -2.13 0.42 22.34
N ARG A 106 -0.87 0.79 22.06
CA ARG A 106 -0.39 2.15 22.29
C ARG A 106 -1.13 3.16 21.42
N ALA A 107 -1.39 2.83 20.16
CA ALA A 107 -2.12 3.68 19.24
C ALA A 107 -3.57 3.88 19.68
N ILE A 108 -4.25 2.82 20.13
CA ILE A 108 -5.62 2.90 20.67
C ILE A 108 -5.67 3.80 21.91
N ARG A 109 -4.79 3.55 22.90
CA ARG A 109 -4.73 4.36 24.12
C ARG A 109 -4.48 5.84 23.82
N GLU A 110 -3.65 6.15 22.82
CA GLU A 110 -3.38 7.52 22.43
C GLU A 110 -4.57 8.19 21.72
N LEU A 111 -5.29 7.47 20.86
CA LEU A 111 -6.53 7.96 20.25
C LEU A 111 -7.60 8.25 21.32
N GLU A 112 -7.74 7.36 22.32
CA GLU A 112 -8.63 7.55 23.47
C GLU A 112 -8.21 8.77 24.31
N ARG A 113 -6.91 8.94 24.57
CA ARG A 113 -6.36 10.10 25.30
C ARG A 113 -6.65 11.41 24.57
N LEU A 114 -6.63 11.41 23.25
CA LEU A 114 -6.95 12.56 22.40
C LEU A 114 -8.46 12.80 22.25
N GLY A 115 -9.31 11.88 22.71
CA GLY A 115 -10.76 11.95 22.52
C GLY A 115 -11.19 11.78 21.06
N ILE A 116 -10.38 11.11 20.24
CA ILE A 116 -10.63 10.94 18.80
C ILE A 116 -11.25 9.57 18.57
N ALA A 117 -12.51 9.55 18.12
CA ALA A 117 -13.20 8.31 17.78
C ALA A 117 -12.60 7.65 16.52
N MET A 118 -12.44 6.32 16.57
CA MET A 118 -11.92 5.49 15.49
C MET A 118 -12.96 5.31 14.36
N THR A 119 -13.19 6.36 13.59
CA THR A 119 -14.20 6.41 12.51
C THR A 119 -13.58 6.86 11.19
N LEU A 120 -14.14 6.40 10.07
CA LEU A 120 -13.66 6.78 8.74
C LEU A 120 -13.60 8.31 8.54
N PRO A 121 -14.62 9.12 8.90
CA PRO A 121 -14.54 10.57 8.72
C PRO A 121 -13.38 11.23 9.49
N ASN A 122 -13.04 10.73 10.68
CA ASN A 122 -11.91 11.26 11.44
C ASN A 122 -10.58 10.87 10.81
N PHE A 123 -10.47 9.63 10.31
CA PHE A 123 -9.29 9.18 9.61
C PHE A 123 -9.06 9.95 8.31
N LEU A 124 -10.10 10.10 7.47
CA LEU A 124 -10.00 10.87 6.24
C LEU A 124 -9.62 12.34 6.51
N ARG A 125 -10.18 12.96 7.56
CA ARG A 125 -9.79 14.33 7.96
C ARG A 125 -8.33 14.43 8.38
N ALA A 126 -7.79 13.42 9.07
CA ALA A 126 -6.37 13.36 9.41
C ALA A 126 -5.47 13.29 8.18
N ILE A 127 -5.90 12.54 7.15
CA ILE A 127 -5.19 12.45 5.87
C ILE A 127 -5.25 13.80 5.14
N GLU A 128 -6.42 14.42 5.05
CA GLU A 128 -6.60 15.72 4.40
C GLU A 128 -5.73 16.81 5.04
N SER A 129 -5.72 16.88 6.38
CA SER A 129 -4.85 17.81 7.11
C SER A 129 -3.37 17.49 6.90
N GLY A 130 -3.02 16.24 6.62
CA GLY A 130 -1.65 15.76 6.50
C GLY A 130 -0.99 15.54 7.85
N ASP A 131 -1.78 15.31 8.90
CA ASP A 131 -1.26 14.91 10.19
C ASP A 131 -0.79 13.46 10.12
N GLU A 132 0.48 13.28 9.73
CA GLU A 132 1.08 11.96 9.58
C GLU A 132 1.11 11.18 10.90
N ALA A 133 1.23 11.87 12.04
CA ALA A 133 1.25 11.22 13.34
C ALA A 133 -0.13 10.62 13.64
N LEU A 134 -1.19 11.41 13.44
CA LEU A 134 -2.55 10.92 13.61
C LEU A 134 -2.89 9.82 12.59
N CYS A 135 -2.46 9.95 11.33
CA CYS A 135 -2.63 8.90 10.33
C CYS A 135 -1.96 7.59 10.76
N ARG A 136 -0.73 7.65 11.29
CA ARG A 136 -0.03 6.49 11.85
C ARG A 136 -0.80 5.90 13.03
N LEU A 137 -1.34 6.71 13.93
CA LEU A 137 -2.17 6.21 15.03
C LEU A 137 -3.38 5.44 14.53
N PHE A 138 -4.12 5.95 13.54
CA PHE A 138 -5.24 5.21 12.95
C PHE A 138 -4.80 3.88 12.32
N ILE A 139 -3.72 3.87 11.55
CA ILE A 139 -3.19 2.67 10.89
C ILE A 139 -2.74 1.63 11.92
N HIS A 140 -1.94 2.02 12.91
CA HIS A 140 -1.46 1.11 13.97
C HIS A 140 -2.60 0.64 14.88
N ALA A 141 -3.63 1.46 15.10
CA ALA A 141 -4.85 1.05 15.81
C ALA A 141 -5.69 0.04 15.02
N GLY A 142 -5.26 -0.38 13.83
CA GLY A 142 -5.92 -1.40 13.02
C GLY A 142 -7.13 -0.88 12.25
N PHE A 143 -7.17 0.42 11.97
CA PHE A 143 -8.21 0.98 11.11
C PHE A 143 -8.14 0.34 9.70
N ASP A 144 -9.29 -0.03 9.14
CA ASP A 144 -9.36 -0.59 7.79
C ASP A 144 -8.94 0.46 6.75
N VAL A 145 -7.73 0.30 6.21
CA VAL A 145 -7.14 1.19 5.19
C VAL A 145 -7.90 1.16 3.86
N ASN A 146 -8.78 0.18 3.65
CA ASN A 146 -9.61 0.04 2.46
C ASN A 146 -11.08 0.46 2.69
N ALA A 147 -11.41 0.98 3.87
CA ALA A 147 -12.73 1.46 4.18
C ALA A 147 -13.17 2.53 3.17
N ARG A 148 -14.46 2.49 2.81
CA ARG A 148 -15.04 3.36 1.78
C ARG A 148 -16.09 4.28 2.37
N ASP A 149 -16.08 5.54 1.92
CA ASP A 149 -17.16 6.48 2.22
C ASP A 149 -18.35 6.31 1.26
N ALA A 150 -19.36 7.17 1.37
CA ALA A 150 -20.56 7.14 0.53
C ALA A 150 -20.30 7.41 -0.97
N ARG A 151 -19.11 7.90 -1.34
CA ARG A 151 -18.67 8.15 -2.72
C ARG A 151 -17.69 7.08 -3.23
N GLU A 152 -17.51 6.01 -2.46
CA GLU A 152 -16.49 4.98 -2.68
C GLU A 152 -15.04 5.48 -2.55
N TRP A 153 -14.82 6.60 -1.86
CA TRP A 153 -13.47 7.09 -1.61
C TRP A 153 -12.80 6.28 -0.51
N THR A 154 -11.58 5.83 -0.77
CA THR A 154 -10.71 5.19 0.20
C THR A 154 -9.70 6.19 0.80
N PRO A 155 -9.11 5.89 1.96
CA PRO A 155 -7.96 6.61 2.51
C PRO A 155 -6.86 6.91 1.46
N LEU A 156 -6.55 5.94 0.59
CA LEU A 156 -5.53 6.12 -0.45
C LEU A 156 -5.95 7.14 -1.52
N MET A 157 -7.24 7.19 -1.89
CA MET A 157 -7.74 8.21 -2.82
C MET A 157 -7.66 9.61 -2.21
N VAL A 158 -7.98 9.77 -0.92
CA VAL A 158 -7.83 11.04 -0.21
C VAL A 158 -6.36 11.44 -0.15
N ALA A 159 -5.46 10.53 0.22
CA ALA A 159 -4.03 10.82 0.26
C ALA A 159 -3.49 11.24 -1.12
N ALA A 160 -3.97 10.59 -2.18
CA ALA A 160 -3.60 10.92 -3.56
C ALA A 160 -4.16 12.27 -4.02
N PHE A 161 -5.40 12.59 -3.65
CA PHE A 161 -6.03 13.88 -3.94
C PHE A 161 -5.46 15.04 -3.10
N SER A 162 -4.88 14.77 -1.93
CA SER A 162 -4.28 15.77 -1.05
C SER A 162 -2.76 15.84 -1.14
N GLY A 163 -2.14 15.00 -1.97
CA GLY A 163 -0.69 14.99 -2.23
C GLY A 163 0.15 14.51 -1.06
N LYS A 164 -0.43 13.71 -0.16
CA LYS A 164 0.23 13.22 1.05
C LYS A 164 1.07 11.99 0.73
N GLU A 165 2.25 12.21 0.17
CA GLU A 165 3.18 11.16 -0.26
C GLU A 165 3.49 10.14 0.85
N THR A 166 3.91 10.59 2.03
CA THR A 166 4.25 9.72 3.17
C THR A 166 3.05 8.87 3.58
N VAL A 167 1.87 9.48 3.67
CA VAL A 167 0.64 8.79 4.06
C VAL A 167 0.22 7.78 2.99
N ALA A 168 0.29 8.13 1.71
CA ALA A 168 0.02 7.20 0.61
C ALA A 168 0.97 6.00 0.62
N PHE A 169 2.26 6.24 0.89
CA PHE A 169 3.26 5.17 1.03
C PHE A 169 2.92 4.23 2.18
N GLU A 170 2.64 4.76 3.37
CA GLU A 170 2.25 3.95 4.52
C GLU A 170 0.95 3.17 4.23
N LEU A 171 -0.10 3.82 3.72
CA LEU A 171 -1.35 3.14 3.37
C LEU A 171 -1.11 1.93 2.45
N ILE A 172 -0.31 2.09 1.40
CA ILE A 172 0.03 0.98 0.48
C ILE A 172 0.83 -0.11 1.20
N ARG A 173 1.77 0.26 2.07
CA ARG A 173 2.55 -0.69 2.88
C ARG A 173 1.66 -1.53 3.79
N TYR A 174 0.58 -0.95 4.32
CA TYR A 174 -0.41 -1.62 5.16
C TYR A 174 -1.57 -2.26 4.38
N GLY A 175 -1.42 -2.46 3.06
CA GLY A 175 -2.36 -3.23 2.26
C GLY A 175 -3.52 -2.44 1.67
N ALA A 176 -3.39 -1.11 1.53
CA ALA A 176 -4.34 -0.35 0.74
C ALA A 176 -4.32 -0.82 -0.72
N ASP A 177 -5.49 -1.16 -1.24
CA ASP A 177 -5.66 -1.59 -2.63
C ASP A 177 -5.50 -0.37 -3.56
N ILE A 178 -4.50 -0.44 -4.43
CA ILE A 178 -4.17 0.61 -5.40
C ILE A 178 -5.12 0.59 -6.61
N HIS A 179 -5.84 -0.52 -6.85
CA HIS A 179 -6.74 -0.73 -7.99
C HIS A 179 -8.18 -0.28 -7.73
N VAL A 180 -8.44 0.31 -6.56
CA VAL A 180 -9.74 0.88 -6.22
C VAL A 180 -10.12 2.02 -7.16
N ALA A 181 -11.41 2.17 -7.39
CA ALA A 181 -11.99 3.23 -8.20
C ALA A 181 -13.26 3.78 -7.54
N ASP A 182 -13.52 5.07 -7.74
CA ASP A 182 -14.74 5.71 -7.25
C ASP A 182 -15.95 5.42 -8.17
N LEU A 183 -17.10 6.02 -7.85
CA LEU A 183 -18.32 5.87 -8.64
C LEU A 183 -18.19 6.31 -10.12
N ALA A 184 -17.20 7.14 -10.47
CA ALA A 184 -16.91 7.55 -11.84
C ALA A 184 -15.78 6.72 -12.48
N GLY A 185 -15.21 5.76 -11.76
CA GLY A 185 -14.09 4.94 -12.20
C GLY A 185 -12.73 5.61 -12.05
N TYR A 186 -12.62 6.70 -11.29
CA TYR A 186 -11.33 7.34 -11.03
C TYR A 186 -10.58 6.61 -9.92
N THR A 187 -9.34 6.24 -10.21
CA THR A 187 -8.42 5.57 -9.28
C THR A 187 -7.55 6.60 -8.53
N PRO A 188 -6.78 6.20 -7.51
CA PRO A 188 -5.84 7.12 -6.85
C PRO A 188 -4.88 7.82 -7.82
N LEU A 189 -4.47 7.13 -8.90
CA LEU A 189 -3.58 7.70 -9.92
C LEU A 189 -4.23 8.84 -10.70
N HIS A 190 -5.53 8.74 -10.98
CA HIS A 190 -6.30 9.83 -11.59
C HIS A 190 -6.30 11.07 -10.69
N TRP A 191 -6.62 10.89 -9.40
CA TRP A 191 -6.69 12.01 -8.46
C TRP A 191 -5.34 12.68 -8.22
N ALA A 192 -4.26 11.90 -8.09
CA ALA A 192 -2.90 12.44 -8.01
C ALA A 192 -2.51 13.20 -9.28
N ALA A 193 -2.88 12.67 -10.46
CA ALA A 193 -2.59 13.30 -11.74
C ALA A 193 -3.38 14.60 -11.97
N TYR A 194 -4.65 14.63 -11.56
CA TYR A 194 -5.50 15.82 -11.60
C TYR A 194 -4.96 16.96 -10.74
N GLN A 195 -4.40 16.64 -9.57
CA GLN A 195 -3.83 17.65 -8.66
C GLN A 195 -2.37 18.00 -8.91
N GLY A 196 -1.67 17.21 -9.74
CA GLY A 196 -0.28 17.50 -10.10
C GLY A 196 0.75 16.91 -9.14
N TYR A 197 0.36 15.96 -8.29
CA TYR A 197 1.25 15.38 -7.28
C TYR A 197 2.14 14.28 -7.87
N ARG A 198 3.20 14.71 -8.58
CA ARG A 198 4.15 13.83 -9.28
C ARG A 198 4.67 12.68 -8.42
N LYS A 199 5.04 12.92 -7.16
CA LYS A 199 5.62 11.87 -6.31
C LYS A 199 4.63 10.75 -5.98
N VAL A 200 3.35 11.10 -5.75
CA VAL A 200 2.29 10.10 -5.55
C VAL A 200 2.02 9.33 -6.85
N VAL A 201 2.06 10.02 -8.00
CA VAL A 201 1.97 9.38 -9.32
C VAL A 201 3.10 8.36 -9.50
N GLU A 202 4.35 8.76 -9.26
CA GLU A 202 5.52 7.87 -9.36
C GLU A 202 5.41 6.66 -8.42
N LEU A 203 4.98 6.88 -7.16
CA LEU A 203 4.72 5.81 -6.20
C LEU A 203 3.71 4.79 -6.73
N LEU A 204 2.55 5.24 -7.24
CA LEU A 204 1.50 4.35 -7.73
C LEU A 204 1.94 3.58 -8.98
N LEU A 205 2.70 4.21 -9.87
CA LEU A 205 3.25 3.57 -11.07
C LEU A 205 4.29 2.49 -10.71
N VAL A 206 5.20 2.79 -9.77
CA VAL A 206 6.20 1.81 -9.27
C VAL A 206 5.53 0.62 -8.59
N LYS A 207 4.38 0.83 -7.93
CA LYS A 207 3.58 -0.24 -7.33
C LYS A 207 2.77 -1.06 -8.34
N GLY A 208 2.92 -0.78 -9.63
CA GLY A 208 2.39 -1.61 -10.72
C GLY A 208 1.03 -1.15 -11.25
N LEU A 209 0.54 0.04 -10.87
CA LEU A 209 -0.70 0.55 -11.43
C LEU A 209 -0.53 0.93 -12.90
N PRO A 210 -1.39 0.46 -13.84
CA PRO A 210 -1.27 0.81 -15.24
C PRO A 210 -1.39 2.32 -15.47
N ALA A 211 -0.43 2.90 -16.20
CA ALA A 211 -0.39 4.35 -16.43
C ALA A 211 -1.55 4.87 -17.30
N ASP A 212 -2.09 4.03 -18.19
CA ASP A 212 -3.19 4.34 -19.11
C ASP A 212 -4.55 3.83 -18.60
N ILE A 213 -4.70 3.61 -17.29
CA ILE A 213 -5.96 3.14 -16.70
C ILE A 213 -7.12 4.09 -17.05
N PRO A 214 -8.20 3.62 -17.70
CA PRO A 214 -9.31 4.49 -18.07
C PRO A 214 -10.37 4.57 -16.96
N SER A 215 -10.93 5.76 -16.75
CA SER A 215 -12.16 5.91 -15.96
C SER A 215 -13.40 5.39 -16.71
N ARG A 216 -14.59 5.44 -16.10
CA ARG A 216 -15.85 5.09 -16.80
C ARG A 216 -16.11 5.97 -18.01
N ALA A 217 -15.59 7.20 -18.03
CA ALA A 217 -15.66 8.09 -19.19
C ALA A 217 -14.51 7.88 -20.20
N GLY A 218 -13.65 6.88 -20.00
CA GLY A 218 -12.44 6.66 -20.80
C GLY A 218 -11.34 7.68 -20.54
N ILE A 219 -11.46 8.52 -19.53
CA ILE A 219 -10.45 9.54 -19.20
C ILE A 219 -9.27 8.83 -18.55
N THR A 220 -8.06 9.05 -19.06
CA THR A 220 -6.83 8.53 -18.45
C THR A 220 -6.19 9.57 -17.51
N PRO A 221 -5.29 9.17 -16.60
CA PRO A 221 -4.53 10.09 -15.76
C PRO A 221 -3.80 11.17 -16.57
N MET A 222 -3.27 10.82 -17.76
CA MET A 222 -2.59 11.79 -18.62
C MET A 222 -3.53 12.86 -19.17
N VAL A 223 -4.78 12.50 -19.51
CA VAL A 223 -5.79 13.49 -19.94
C VAL A 223 -6.05 14.50 -18.82
N GLN A 224 -6.15 14.05 -17.56
CA GLN A 224 -6.37 14.96 -16.43
C GLN A 224 -5.15 15.86 -16.16
N ALA A 225 -3.95 15.28 -16.11
CA ALA A 225 -2.71 16.04 -15.94
C ALA A 225 -2.53 17.09 -17.05
N ALA A 226 -2.85 16.73 -18.28
CA ALA A 226 -2.74 17.63 -19.42
C ALA A 226 -3.81 18.73 -19.43
N ALA A 227 -5.04 18.40 -19.03
CA ALA A 227 -6.10 19.39 -18.85
C ALA A 227 -5.81 20.39 -17.71
N ARG A 228 -4.97 20.01 -16.75
CA ARG A 228 -4.64 20.83 -15.58
C ARG A 228 -3.30 21.56 -15.68
N GLY A 229 -2.51 21.25 -16.70
CA GLY A 229 -1.22 21.91 -16.93
C GLY A 229 -0.12 21.41 -16.00
N HIS A 230 -0.08 20.10 -15.73
CA HIS A 230 0.92 19.49 -14.83
C HIS A 230 2.03 18.80 -15.63
N PRO A 231 3.05 19.53 -16.14
CA PRO A 231 4.09 18.98 -17.00
C PRO A 231 4.89 17.87 -16.32
N ASP A 232 5.14 18.01 -15.02
CA ASP A 232 5.89 17.06 -14.22
C ASP A 232 5.20 15.70 -14.13
N VAL A 233 3.87 15.69 -13.95
CA VAL A 233 3.08 14.47 -13.97
C VAL A 233 3.05 13.85 -15.37
N VAL A 234 2.90 14.66 -16.42
CA VAL A 234 2.92 14.18 -17.80
C VAL A 234 4.26 13.51 -18.11
N LYS A 235 5.39 14.10 -17.69
CA LYS A 235 6.72 13.48 -17.80
C LYS A 235 6.79 12.13 -17.08
N ALA A 236 6.27 12.04 -15.86
CA ALA A 236 6.28 10.80 -15.09
C ALA A 236 5.46 9.69 -15.78
N LEU A 237 4.27 10.02 -16.28
CA LEU A 237 3.42 9.09 -17.04
C LEU A 237 4.10 8.64 -18.35
N LEU A 238 4.72 9.56 -19.09
CA LEU A 238 5.46 9.24 -20.31
C LEU A 238 6.67 8.33 -20.03
N LYS A 239 7.41 8.55 -18.94
CA LYS A 239 8.48 7.65 -18.50
C LYS A 239 7.96 6.25 -18.14
N ALA A 240 6.75 6.16 -17.62
CA ALA A 240 6.04 4.90 -17.40
C ALA A 240 5.38 4.33 -18.66
N ARG A 241 5.74 4.85 -19.86
CA ARG A 241 5.27 4.40 -21.18
C ARG A 241 3.77 4.54 -21.41
N ALA A 242 3.13 5.48 -20.71
CA ALA A 242 1.75 5.85 -21.00
C ALA A 242 1.63 6.37 -22.45
N ASN A 243 0.59 5.94 -23.16
CA ASN A 243 0.36 6.32 -24.54
C ASN A 243 -0.25 7.74 -24.60
N PRO A 244 0.43 8.73 -25.22
CA PRO A 244 -0.05 10.11 -25.27
C PRO A 244 -1.27 10.32 -26.17
N ASN A 245 -1.73 9.28 -26.87
CA ASN A 245 -2.82 9.34 -27.85
C ASN A 245 -4.12 8.70 -27.37
N VAL A 246 -4.19 8.19 -26.14
CA VAL A 246 -5.45 7.59 -25.63
C VAL A 246 -6.53 8.66 -25.52
N ALA A 247 -7.61 8.47 -26.26
CA ALA A 247 -8.75 9.37 -26.25
C ALA A 247 -9.82 8.92 -25.25
N ALA A 248 -10.39 9.87 -24.52
CA ALA A 248 -11.58 9.64 -23.72
C ALA A 248 -12.82 9.41 -24.60
N ARG A 249 -13.93 8.99 -23.99
CA ARG A 249 -15.17 8.68 -24.72
C ARG A 249 -15.78 9.88 -25.42
N ASP A 250 -15.42 11.12 -25.07
CA ASP A 250 -15.85 12.35 -25.76
C ASP A 250 -14.91 12.74 -26.94
N GLY A 251 -13.87 11.95 -27.21
CA GLY A 251 -12.83 12.25 -28.20
C GLY A 251 -11.67 13.09 -27.65
N SER A 252 -11.69 13.42 -26.35
CA SER A 252 -10.62 14.21 -25.74
C SER A 252 -9.33 13.42 -25.60
N THR A 253 -8.28 13.86 -26.31
CA THR A 253 -6.91 13.40 -26.10
C THR A 253 -6.17 14.32 -25.11
N PRO A 254 -5.05 13.87 -24.51
CA PRO A 254 -4.22 14.72 -23.66
C PRO A 254 -3.81 16.03 -24.36
N LEU A 255 -3.39 15.95 -25.63
CA LEU A 255 -2.96 17.12 -26.40
C LEU A 255 -4.12 18.10 -26.61
N LEU A 256 -5.32 17.59 -26.92
CA LEU A 256 -6.50 18.42 -27.13
C LEU A 256 -6.86 19.21 -25.88
N LYS A 257 -6.85 18.57 -24.70
CA LYS A 257 -7.14 19.27 -23.43
C LYS A 257 -6.06 20.28 -23.06
N ALA A 258 -4.78 19.98 -23.28
CA ALA A 258 -3.70 20.93 -23.04
C ALA A 258 -3.82 22.17 -23.94
N VAL A 259 -4.18 21.99 -25.21
CA VAL A 259 -4.45 23.08 -26.16
C VAL A 259 -5.68 23.89 -25.75
N ALA A 260 -6.79 23.24 -25.44
CA ALA A 260 -8.03 23.90 -25.03
C ALA A 260 -7.83 24.80 -23.79
N ASN A 261 -7.00 24.34 -22.84
CA ASN A 261 -6.77 25.04 -21.58
C ASN A 261 -5.52 25.94 -21.57
N GLY A 262 -4.71 25.91 -22.63
CA GLY A 262 -3.62 26.87 -22.83
C GLY A 262 -2.26 26.47 -22.24
N HIS A 263 -2.01 25.18 -21.98
CA HIS A 263 -0.82 24.69 -21.29
C HIS A 263 0.33 24.37 -22.27
N LEU A 264 1.07 25.41 -22.67
CA LEU A 264 2.14 25.31 -23.69
C LEU A 264 3.27 24.34 -23.34
N ASP A 265 3.69 24.31 -22.08
CA ASP A 265 4.69 23.39 -21.55
C ASP A 265 4.28 21.92 -21.71
N VAL A 266 3.03 21.60 -21.39
CA VAL A 266 2.46 20.26 -21.59
C VAL A 266 2.34 19.93 -23.08
N ILE A 267 1.92 20.90 -23.90
CA ILE A 267 1.83 20.73 -25.36
C ILE A 267 3.18 20.33 -25.94
N GLU A 268 4.27 20.99 -25.54
CA GLU A 268 5.61 20.63 -26.01
C GLU A 268 5.99 19.20 -25.63
N LEU A 269 5.71 18.79 -24.38
CA LEU A 269 6.01 17.44 -23.91
C LEU A 269 5.26 16.38 -24.70
N LEU A 270 3.96 16.58 -24.91
CA LEU A 270 3.11 15.66 -25.64
C LEU A 270 3.52 15.56 -27.11
N LEU A 271 3.85 16.68 -27.76
CA LEU A 271 4.35 16.67 -29.15
C LEU A 271 5.71 15.97 -29.27
N GLN A 272 6.61 16.17 -28.31
CA GLN A 272 7.89 15.43 -28.24
C GLN A 272 7.69 13.93 -28.01
N ALA A 273 6.60 13.56 -27.34
CA ALA A 273 6.20 12.17 -27.12
C ALA A 273 5.43 11.54 -28.30
N GLY A 274 5.21 12.27 -29.39
CA GLY A 274 4.50 11.75 -30.56
C GLY A 274 2.98 11.78 -30.43
N ALA A 275 2.43 12.73 -29.68
CA ALA A 275 1.00 12.99 -29.69
C ALA A 275 0.52 13.40 -31.10
N SER A 276 -0.56 12.77 -31.57
CA SER A 276 -1.19 13.06 -32.85
C SER A 276 -1.84 14.42 -32.82
N ILE A 277 -1.58 15.19 -33.86
CA ILE A 277 -2.22 16.48 -34.11
C ILE A 277 -3.52 16.34 -34.91
N ASP A 278 -3.73 15.19 -35.55
CA ASP A 278 -4.94 14.89 -36.32
C ASP A 278 -5.97 14.24 -35.40
N VAL A 279 -6.51 15.07 -34.50
CA VAL A 279 -7.47 14.67 -33.48
C VAL A 279 -8.61 15.68 -33.44
N ALA A 280 -9.81 15.17 -33.18
CA ALA A 280 -11.02 15.97 -33.06
C ALA A 280 -11.90 15.44 -31.91
N MET A 281 -12.63 16.35 -31.28
CA MET A 281 -13.68 15.96 -30.33
C MET A 281 -14.87 15.33 -31.08
N LYS A 282 -15.75 14.65 -30.35
CA LYS A 282 -16.98 14.08 -30.94
C LYS A 282 -17.92 15.10 -31.56
N ASP A 283 -17.86 16.37 -31.16
CA ASP A 283 -18.64 17.46 -31.76
C ASP A 283 -18.04 17.96 -33.09
N GLY A 284 -16.98 17.32 -33.58
CA GLY A 284 -16.31 17.65 -34.84
C GLY A 284 -15.21 18.71 -34.72
N LYS A 285 -15.06 19.35 -33.54
CA LYS A 285 -14.03 20.40 -33.37
C LYS A 285 -12.63 19.78 -33.41
N THR A 286 -11.86 20.21 -34.39
CA THR A 286 -10.48 19.74 -34.59
C THR A 286 -9.50 20.43 -33.63
N LEU A 287 -8.36 19.80 -33.38
CA LEU A 287 -7.28 20.40 -32.58
C LEU A 287 -6.88 21.79 -33.10
N ARG A 288 -6.85 21.98 -34.43
CA ARG A 288 -6.47 23.24 -35.07
C ARG A 288 -7.50 24.34 -34.82
N GLU A 289 -8.78 24.02 -34.85
CA GLU A 289 -9.85 24.97 -34.53
C GLU A 289 -9.77 25.40 -33.06
N ILE A 290 -9.60 24.43 -32.15
CA ILE A 290 -9.43 24.72 -30.73
C ILE A 290 -8.19 25.60 -30.50
N ALA A 291 -7.06 25.28 -31.13
CA ALA A 291 -5.83 26.07 -31.04
C ALA A 291 -6.00 27.51 -31.54
N ARG A 292 -6.82 27.73 -32.58
CA ARG A 292 -7.11 29.07 -33.12
C ARG A 292 -7.87 29.95 -32.12
N HIS A 293 -8.74 29.34 -31.32
CA HIS A 293 -9.49 30.00 -30.27
C HIS A 293 -8.78 30.00 -28.90
N ALA A 294 -7.57 29.42 -28.82
CA ALA A 294 -6.79 29.44 -27.60
C ALA A 294 -6.36 30.88 -27.27
N LYS A 295 -6.39 31.23 -25.97
CA LYS A 295 -6.03 32.58 -25.51
C LYS A 295 -4.58 32.96 -25.84
N ASN A 296 -3.69 31.98 -25.99
CA ASN A 296 -2.29 32.19 -26.29
C ASN A 296 -2.01 31.93 -27.78
N PRO A 297 -1.68 32.96 -28.59
CA PRO A 297 -1.42 32.80 -30.02
C PRO A 297 -0.20 31.93 -30.32
N ALA A 298 0.73 31.78 -29.37
CA ALA A 298 1.88 30.89 -29.50
C ALA A 298 1.45 29.43 -29.66
N ILE A 299 0.32 29.03 -29.07
CA ILE A 299 -0.21 27.67 -29.17
C ILE A 299 -0.67 27.38 -30.60
N ALA A 300 -1.45 28.30 -31.21
CA ALA A 300 -1.87 28.17 -32.60
C ALA A 300 -0.65 28.05 -33.54
N ALA A 301 0.34 28.92 -33.34
CA ALA A 301 1.58 28.88 -34.12
C ALA A 301 2.35 27.56 -33.92
N ARG A 302 2.39 27.04 -32.69
CA ARG A 302 3.11 25.79 -32.38
C ARG A 302 2.44 24.55 -32.98
N ILE A 303 1.11 24.46 -32.89
CA ILE A 303 0.33 23.38 -33.51
C ILE A 303 0.42 23.46 -35.04
N ALA A 304 0.38 24.68 -35.61
CA ALA A 304 0.60 24.86 -37.04
C ALA A 304 2.00 24.38 -37.46
N ARG A 305 3.06 24.74 -36.71
CA ARG A 305 4.43 24.25 -36.98
C ARG A 305 4.54 22.73 -36.84
N ALA A 306 3.89 22.14 -35.83
CA ALA A 306 3.89 20.69 -35.61
C ALA A 306 3.29 19.93 -36.81
N ALA A 307 2.29 20.53 -37.49
CA ALA A 307 1.67 19.94 -38.67
C ALA A 307 2.56 19.88 -39.92
N HIS A 308 3.60 20.69 -39.97
CA HIS A 308 4.53 20.73 -41.10
C HIS A 308 5.82 19.94 -40.80
N ALA A 309 5.99 19.46 -39.56
CA ALA A 309 7.15 18.68 -39.16
C ALA A 309 6.85 17.18 -39.32
N PRO A 310 7.74 16.37 -39.94
CA PRO A 310 7.55 14.93 -40.03
C PRO A 310 7.53 14.31 -38.62
N ALA A 311 6.64 13.34 -38.43
CA ALA A 311 6.48 12.63 -37.16
C ALA A 311 7.85 12.06 -36.73
N ARG A 312 8.39 12.54 -35.60
CA ARG A 312 9.68 12.07 -35.07
C ARG A 312 9.50 10.67 -34.47
N GLY A 313 9.47 9.65 -35.33
CA GLY A 313 9.22 8.26 -34.95
C GLY A 313 10.40 7.48 -34.36
N ALA A 314 11.62 8.03 -34.33
CA ALA A 314 12.82 7.22 -34.03
C ALA A 314 13.80 7.80 -32.99
N GLY A 315 13.49 8.95 -32.38
CA GLY A 315 14.41 9.64 -31.43
C GLY A 315 13.72 10.20 -30.19
N SER A 316 12.59 9.62 -29.78
CA SER A 316 11.84 10.15 -28.63
C SER A 316 12.64 9.93 -27.33
N PRO A 317 12.97 10.99 -26.57
CA PRO A 317 13.76 10.89 -25.33
C PRO A 317 13.14 9.93 -24.30
N TRP A 318 11.83 9.70 -24.41
CA TRP A 318 11.04 8.88 -23.48
C TRP A 318 11.29 7.37 -23.63
N LEU A 319 11.92 6.91 -24.72
CA LEU A 319 12.20 5.49 -24.98
C LEU A 319 13.62 5.05 -24.59
N GLN A 320 14.54 5.98 -24.26
CA GLN A 320 15.97 5.66 -24.08
C GLN A 320 16.36 5.26 -22.64
N ASP A 321 15.56 5.59 -21.62
CA ASP A 321 15.93 5.44 -20.20
C ASP A 321 15.34 4.18 -19.51
N ALA A 322 15.06 3.14 -20.31
CA ALA A 322 14.27 1.94 -19.95
C ALA A 322 14.81 1.05 -18.79
N GLY A 323 15.93 1.39 -18.17
CA GLY A 323 16.63 0.54 -17.18
C GLY A 323 16.42 0.88 -15.71
N ARG A 324 15.71 1.97 -15.35
CA ARG A 324 15.76 2.51 -13.98
C ARG A 324 14.49 2.42 -13.12
N LEU A 325 13.43 1.78 -13.60
CA LEU A 325 12.16 1.65 -12.86
C LEU A 325 11.69 0.18 -12.69
N ARG A 326 12.63 -0.78 -12.65
CA ARG A 326 12.36 -2.17 -12.28
C ARG A 326 12.97 -2.48 -10.91
#